data_AF-A0A943B4X4-F1
#
_entry.id   AF-A0A943B4X4-F1
#
_cell.length_a   1.000
_cell.length_b   1.000
_cell.length_c   1.000
_cell.angle_alpha   90.00
_cell.angle_beta   90.00
_cell.angle_gamma   90.00
#
_symmetry.space_group_name_H-M   'P 1'
#
loop_
_entity.id
_entity.type
_entity.pdbx_description
1 polymer ?
#
loop_
_entity_poly.entity_id
_entity_poly.type
_entity_poly.pdbx_seq_one_letter_code
_entity_poly.pdbx_strand_id
1 'polypeptide(L)'
;MKLLKSLALGLGAVLACSGMASAETDVIPVGTIKYNPAKAWNSYVILAGSNTAKLIDRNGNLVKEWNQFGGEGMPNKVYPGGHLLTTLYPSLSSGAQDNNTVALLDFDGNIVRQYNGWLKVDKGERGQPANPDGTYSVSRQHHDFQLEGSPTGYYAPGVKPKLDGKMLVLAHDNVSNPKINSEVLLDDVIYIVDKKGEVIWTWYANEHFDQFGFSGPAKNAIRANTKRGGEHSGVDWLHINCASWLGPNKWYDKGDKRFHPDNII
;
A
#
# COMPACT_ATOMS: atom_id res chain seq x y z
N MET A 1 56.40 21.90 47.83
CA MET A 1 55.01 21.44 48.06
C MET A 1 53.92 22.37 47.51
N LYS A 2 54.07 23.70 47.50
CA LYS A 2 53.03 24.61 46.96
C LYS A 2 52.89 24.54 45.43
N LEU A 3 53.99 24.40 44.67
CA LEU A 3 53.94 24.28 43.20
C LEU A 3 53.23 23.01 42.69
N LEU A 4 53.42 21.86 43.35
CA LEU A 4 52.76 20.61 42.94
C LEU A 4 51.23 20.65 43.16
N LYS A 5 50.75 21.35 44.19
CA LYS A 5 49.32 21.52 44.42
C LYS A 5 48.68 22.42 43.37
N SER A 6 49.37 23.48 42.95
CA SER A 6 48.90 24.38 41.89
C SER A 6 48.84 23.69 40.51
N LEU A 7 49.81 22.81 40.22
CA LEU A 7 49.84 22.06 38.96
C LEU A 7 48.73 20.99 38.89
N ALA A 8 48.46 20.31 40.01
CA ALA A 8 47.40 19.31 40.10
C ALA A 8 45.99 19.94 40.01
N LEU A 9 45.79 21.13 40.59
CA LEU A 9 44.55 21.91 40.42
C LEU A 9 44.37 22.45 38.99
N GLY A 10 45.46 22.83 38.31
CA GLY A 10 45.44 23.24 36.91
C GLY A 10 45.05 22.12 35.95
N LEU A 11 45.60 20.91 36.13
CA LEU A 11 45.27 19.73 35.32
C LEU A 11 43.84 19.22 35.59
N GLY A 12 43.36 19.29 36.84
CA GLY A 12 41.97 18.96 37.18
C GLY A 12 40.96 19.92 36.55
N ALA A 13 41.30 21.21 36.44
CA ALA A 13 40.44 22.21 35.80
C ALA A 13 40.38 22.05 34.26
N VAL A 14 41.47 21.61 33.61
CA VAL A 14 41.47 21.35 32.16
C VAL A 14 40.63 20.10 31.82
N LEU A 15 40.63 19.07 32.67
CA LEU A 15 39.77 17.89 32.51
C LEU A 15 38.30 18.14 32.88
N ALA A 16 38.01 19.14 33.71
CA ALA A 16 36.63 19.55 34.03
C ALA A 16 36.01 20.46 32.96
N CYS A 17 36.83 21.09 32.11
CA CYS A 17 36.40 21.95 31.00
C CYS A 17 36.34 21.24 29.64
N SER A 18 36.70 19.95 29.55
CA SER A 18 36.25 19.12 28.43
C SER A 18 34.77 18.80 28.66
N GLY A 19 33.92 19.81 28.52
CA GLY A 19 32.49 19.60 28.32
C GLY A 19 32.35 18.52 27.25
N MET A 20 31.43 17.58 27.47
CA MET A 20 31.05 16.64 26.43
C MET A 20 30.64 17.48 25.23
N ALA A 21 31.56 17.65 24.27
CA ALA A 21 31.21 18.03 22.93
C ALA A 21 30.37 16.85 22.43
N SER A 22 29.08 16.87 22.76
CA SER A 22 28.10 16.14 22.00
C SER A 22 28.24 16.72 20.61
N ALA A 23 28.99 16.03 19.76
CA ALA A 23 29.00 16.30 18.35
C ALA A 23 27.56 16.07 17.89
N GLU A 24 26.76 17.13 17.86
CA GLU A 24 25.56 17.14 17.03
C GLU A 24 26.07 16.85 15.62
N THR A 25 25.65 15.70 15.11
CA THR A 25 25.97 15.31 13.74
C THR A 25 25.09 16.16 12.85
N ASP A 26 25.56 17.37 12.50
CA ASP A 26 24.88 18.27 11.54
C ASP A 26 24.73 17.62 10.14
N VAL A 27 25.40 16.48 9.92
CA VAL A 27 25.28 15.68 8.70
C VAL A 27 24.52 14.40 9.02
N ILE A 28 23.21 14.41 8.77
CA ILE A 28 22.40 13.20 8.67
C ILE A 28 22.58 12.67 7.24
N PRO A 29 23.32 11.56 7.03
CA PRO A 29 23.49 11.02 5.68
C PRO A 29 22.12 10.61 5.10
N VAL A 30 21.76 11.20 3.97
CA VAL A 30 20.58 10.85 3.19
C VAL A 30 20.97 9.94 2.02
N GLY A 31 20.13 8.95 1.72
CA GLY A 31 20.39 7.96 0.66
C GLY A 31 21.06 6.69 1.18
N THR A 32 21.69 5.93 0.27
CA THR A 32 22.30 4.64 0.63
C THR A 32 23.70 4.84 1.20
N ILE A 33 23.84 4.62 2.52
CA ILE A 33 25.12 4.76 3.22
C ILE A 33 26.12 3.67 2.80
N LYS A 34 25.64 2.45 2.55
CA LYS A 34 26.49 1.31 2.16
C LYS A 34 25.73 0.36 1.26
N TYR A 35 26.26 0.14 0.06
CA TYR A 35 25.81 -0.88 -0.87
C TYR A 35 26.97 -1.80 -1.25
N ASN A 36 26.80 -3.12 -1.05
CA ASN A 36 27.74 -4.13 -1.47
C ASN A 36 27.02 -5.12 -2.41
N PRO A 37 27.23 -5.05 -3.73
CA PRO A 37 26.54 -5.91 -4.70
C PRO A 37 26.90 -7.40 -4.56
N ALA A 38 28.00 -7.75 -3.90
CA ALA A 38 28.33 -9.15 -3.59
C ALA A 38 27.48 -9.73 -2.44
N LYS A 39 26.80 -8.88 -1.67
CA LYS A 39 25.97 -9.26 -0.51
C LYS A 39 24.51 -8.83 -0.63
N ALA A 40 24.14 -8.13 -1.70
CA ALA A 40 22.82 -7.58 -1.89
C ALA A 40 22.40 -7.72 -3.35
N TRP A 41 21.13 -8.06 -3.57
CA TRP A 41 20.57 -8.13 -4.92
C TRP A 41 20.57 -6.75 -5.58
N ASN A 42 21.03 -6.67 -6.82
CA ASN A 42 21.00 -5.43 -7.59
C ASN A 42 19.57 -5.17 -8.08
N SER A 43 18.91 -4.16 -7.48
CA SER A 43 17.49 -3.86 -7.70
C SER A 43 17.21 -2.36 -7.64
N TYR A 44 15.97 -2.00 -7.93
CA TYR A 44 15.43 -0.69 -7.57
C TYR A 44 14.56 -0.79 -6.33
N VAL A 45 14.39 0.32 -5.63
CA VAL A 45 13.47 0.50 -4.50
C VAL A 45 12.40 1.49 -4.93
N ILE A 46 11.13 1.08 -4.89
CA ILE A 46 10.00 1.98 -5.10
C ILE A 46 9.42 2.37 -3.75
N LEU A 47 9.29 3.68 -3.51
CA LEU A 47 8.65 4.20 -2.30
C LEU A 47 7.15 4.30 -2.51
N ALA A 48 6.36 3.93 -1.50
CA ALA A 48 4.91 4.07 -1.54
C ALA A 48 4.49 5.54 -1.70
N GLY A 49 5.15 6.45 -0.96
CA GLY A 49 5.06 7.91 -1.11
C GLY A 49 3.65 8.51 -0.96
N SER A 50 3.61 9.81 -0.70
CA SER A 50 2.40 10.61 -0.83
C SER A 50 2.66 11.64 -1.93
N ASN A 51 1.66 11.88 -2.79
CA ASN A 51 1.73 12.72 -3.99
C ASN A 51 2.61 12.21 -5.15
N THR A 52 3.72 11.53 -4.89
CA THR A 52 4.63 11.02 -5.93
C THR A 52 5.25 9.67 -5.60
N ALA A 53 5.47 8.87 -6.64
CA ALA A 53 6.13 7.58 -6.57
C ALA A 53 7.60 7.73 -6.97
N LYS A 54 8.53 7.48 -6.05
CA LYS A 54 9.97 7.63 -6.28
C LYS A 54 10.66 6.29 -6.41
N LEU A 55 11.27 6.05 -7.57
CA LEU A 55 12.14 4.91 -7.85
C LEU A 55 13.59 5.29 -7.59
N ILE A 56 14.27 4.53 -6.74
CA ILE A 56 15.62 4.79 -6.29
C ILE A 56 16.50 3.58 -6.61
N ASP A 57 17.73 3.80 -7.06
CA ASP A 57 18.70 2.71 -7.23
C ASP A 57 19.33 2.29 -5.88
N ARG A 58 20.14 1.22 -5.89
CA ARG A 58 20.83 0.78 -4.65
C ARG A 58 21.94 1.71 -4.17
N ASN A 59 22.35 2.70 -4.96
CA ASN A 59 23.28 3.74 -4.51
C ASN A 59 22.55 4.92 -3.85
N GLY A 60 21.21 4.91 -3.86
CA GLY A 60 20.40 6.00 -3.30
C GLY A 60 20.11 7.13 -4.30
N ASN A 61 20.42 6.95 -5.59
CA ASN A 61 20.10 7.94 -6.61
C ASN A 61 18.63 7.83 -7.00
N LEU A 62 17.96 8.98 -7.14
CA LEU A 62 16.64 9.04 -7.76
C LEU A 62 16.77 8.68 -9.25
N VAL A 63 16.05 7.64 -9.67
CA VAL A 63 16.04 7.14 -11.05
C VAL A 63 14.84 7.72 -11.80
N LYS A 64 13.68 7.72 -11.15
CA LYS A 64 12.43 8.22 -11.73
C LYS A 64 11.49 8.66 -10.61
N GLU A 65 10.71 9.69 -10.89
CA GLU A 65 9.58 10.13 -10.06
C GLU A 65 8.32 10.23 -10.95
N TRP A 66 7.25 9.56 -10.55
CA TRP A 66 5.93 9.71 -11.17
C TRP A 66 5.03 10.59 -10.30
N ASN A 67 4.27 11.48 -10.93
CA ASN A 67 3.26 12.27 -10.24
C ASN A 67 1.99 11.42 -10.03
N GLN A 68 1.51 11.35 -8.79
CA GLN A 68 0.27 10.67 -8.43
C GLN A 68 -0.89 11.66 -8.22
N PHE A 69 -0.69 12.95 -8.52
CA PHE A 69 -1.70 14.01 -8.42
C PHE A 69 -2.33 14.12 -7.03
N GLY A 70 -1.54 13.88 -5.99
CA GLY A 70 -2.02 13.88 -4.61
C GLY A 70 -2.55 12.54 -4.10
N GLY A 71 -2.39 11.47 -4.87
CA GLY A 71 -2.69 10.11 -4.43
C GLY A 71 -1.63 9.48 -3.53
N GLU A 72 -2.02 8.36 -2.95
CA GLU A 72 -1.22 7.52 -2.05
C GLU A 72 -0.92 6.18 -2.72
N GLY A 73 0.34 5.74 -2.77
CA GLY A 73 0.71 4.58 -3.60
C GLY A 73 0.07 3.25 -3.18
N MET A 74 -0.11 3.01 -1.87
CA MET A 74 -0.66 1.81 -1.23
C MET A 74 -0.68 0.48 -2.03
N PRO A 75 0.46 -0.25 -2.11
CA PRO A 75 1.79 0.27 -2.40
C PRO A 75 2.03 0.37 -3.92
N ASN A 76 2.93 1.28 -4.31
CA ASN A 76 3.43 1.38 -5.68
C ASN A 76 4.13 0.09 -6.14
N LYS A 77 3.83 -0.35 -7.37
CA LYS A 77 4.40 -1.57 -7.99
C LYS A 77 5.00 -1.24 -9.35
N VAL A 78 6.25 -1.62 -9.58
CA VAL A 78 6.97 -1.30 -10.82
C VAL A 78 7.16 -2.55 -11.66
N TYR A 79 6.76 -2.47 -12.93
CA TYR A 79 6.78 -3.56 -13.91
C TYR A 79 7.79 -3.32 -15.04
N PRO A 80 8.15 -4.37 -15.80
CA PRO A 80 9.07 -4.26 -16.93
C PRO A 80 8.68 -3.15 -17.91
N GLY A 81 9.70 -2.53 -18.53
CA GLY A 81 9.51 -1.37 -19.41
C GLY A 81 9.27 -0.06 -18.66
N GLY A 82 9.35 -0.05 -17.33
CA GLY A 82 9.21 1.17 -16.54
C GLY A 82 7.76 1.58 -16.29
N HIS A 83 6.85 0.61 -16.18
CA HIS A 83 5.46 0.87 -15.86
C HIS A 83 5.25 0.90 -14.35
N LEU A 84 4.39 1.80 -13.88
CA LEU A 84 4.02 1.93 -12.48
C LEU A 84 2.53 1.63 -12.30
N LEU A 85 2.19 0.66 -11.47
CA LEU A 85 0.84 0.50 -10.95
C LEU A 85 0.75 1.16 -9.58
N THR A 86 -0.21 2.07 -9.43
CA THR A 86 -0.32 3.01 -8.31
C THR A 86 -1.76 3.45 -8.11
N THR A 87 -2.00 4.33 -7.13
CA THR A 87 -3.23 5.11 -7.05
C THR A 87 -2.96 6.58 -7.37
N LEU A 88 -3.86 7.17 -8.16
CA LEU A 88 -3.93 8.60 -8.46
C LEU A 88 -5.00 9.29 -7.63
N TYR A 89 -4.79 10.60 -7.43
CA TYR A 89 -5.68 11.56 -6.77
C TYR A 89 -5.90 11.31 -5.27
N PRO A 90 -6.25 12.36 -4.49
CA PRO A 90 -6.50 12.21 -3.06
C PRO A 90 -7.60 11.17 -2.78
N SER A 91 -7.40 10.40 -1.71
CA SER A 91 -8.39 9.46 -1.19
C SER A 91 -9.73 10.14 -0.92
N LEU A 92 -10.82 9.37 -0.97
CA LEU A 92 -12.17 9.85 -0.72
C LEU A 92 -12.28 10.45 0.70
N SER A 93 -12.60 11.73 0.77
CA SER A 93 -12.64 12.54 2.00
C SER A 93 -13.69 12.10 3.02
N SER A 94 -14.77 11.49 2.54
CA SER A 94 -15.87 10.92 3.33
C SER A 94 -15.65 9.46 3.73
N GLY A 95 -14.57 8.85 3.25
CA GLY A 95 -14.15 7.48 3.51
C GLY A 95 -12.98 7.39 4.48
N ALA A 96 -12.47 6.17 4.68
CA ALA A 96 -11.29 5.91 5.50
C ALA A 96 -10.34 5.00 4.71
N GLN A 97 -9.15 5.52 4.37
CA GLN A 97 -8.17 4.80 3.53
C GLN A 97 -8.77 4.30 2.19
N ASP A 98 -9.73 5.05 1.65
CA ASP A 98 -10.43 4.76 0.41
C ASP A 98 -9.73 5.49 -0.75
N ASN A 99 -8.78 4.81 -1.38
CA ASN A 99 -8.02 5.39 -2.48
C ASN A 99 -8.88 5.56 -3.74
N ASN A 100 -8.52 6.58 -4.54
CA ASN A 100 -9.43 7.14 -5.55
C ASN A 100 -9.41 6.37 -6.87
N THR A 101 -8.26 6.26 -7.52
CA THR A 101 -8.15 5.67 -8.86
C THR A 101 -6.93 4.76 -8.96
N VAL A 102 -7.13 3.46 -9.14
CA VAL A 102 -6.01 2.53 -9.45
C VAL A 102 -5.59 2.77 -10.89
N ALA A 103 -4.31 3.05 -11.14
CA ALA A 103 -3.81 3.38 -12.47
C ALA A 103 -2.47 2.70 -12.79
N LEU A 104 -2.33 2.29 -14.05
CA LEU A 104 -1.09 1.89 -14.67
C LEU A 104 -0.55 3.07 -15.47
N LEU A 105 0.64 3.54 -15.11
CA LEU A 105 1.37 4.59 -15.82
C LEU A 105 2.51 3.98 -16.62
N ASP A 106 2.85 4.60 -17.76
CA ASP A 106 4.09 4.31 -18.48
C ASP A 106 5.30 5.02 -17.84
N PHE A 107 6.48 4.87 -18.44
CA PHE A 107 7.69 5.49 -17.92
C PHE A 107 7.66 7.02 -17.95
N ASP A 108 6.91 7.63 -18.88
CA ASP A 108 6.79 9.08 -18.99
C ASP A 108 5.74 9.65 -18.03
N GLY A 109 4.89 8.80 -17.47
CA GLY A 109 3.81 9.16 -16.56
C GLY A 109 2.46 9.34 -17.22
N ASN A 110 2.32 8.89 -18.48
CA ASN A 110 1.02 8.84 -19.13
C ASN A 110 0.20 7.70 -18.56
N ILE A 111 -1.11 7.93 -18.41
CA ILE A 111 -2.05 6.90 -17.98
C ILE A 111 -2.25 5.92 -19.14
N VAL A 112 -1.81 4.68 -18.95
CA VAL A 112 -2.03 3.57 -19.88
C VAL A 112 -3.40 2.94 -19.65
N ARG A 113 -3.76 2.78 -18.37
CA ARG A 113 -5.04 2.22 -17.93
C ARG A 113 -5.37 2.73 -16.54
N GLN A 114 -6.64 2.86 -16.23
CA GLN A 114 -7.10 3.16 -14.89
C GLN A 114 -8.44 2.50 -14.57
N TYR A 115 -8.76 2.41 -13.28
CA TYR A 115 -10.04 1.99 -12.78
C TYR A 115 -10.41 2.75 -11.51
N ASN A 116 -11.60 3.34 -11.53
CA ASN A 116 -12.25 4.04 -10.43
C ASN A 116 -13.77 3.81 -10.44
N GLY A 117 -14.24 2.73 -11.08
CA GLY A 117 -15.67 2.49 -11.33
C GLY A 117 -16.43 1.82 -10.19
N TRP A 118 -15.80 1.61 -9.03
CA TRP A 118 -16.39 0.81 -7.95
C TRP A 118 -17.57 1.49 -7.27
N LEU A 119 -17.42 2.77 -6.91
CA LEU A 119 -18.46 3.56 -6.28
C LEU A 119 -18.64 4.89 -7.02
N LYS A 120 -19.88 5.21 -7.39
CA LYS A 120 -20.24 6.57 -7.85
C LYS A 120 -20.38 7.51 -6.66
N VAL A 121 -19.88 8.73 -6.81
CA VAL A 121 -19.91 9.78 -5.79
C VAL A 121 -20.40 11.10 -6.39
N ASP A 122 -21.03 11.93 -5.56
CA ASP A 122 -21.63 13.19 -6.02
C ASP A 122 -20.60 14.25 -6.42
N LYS A 123 -19.39 14.17 -5.86
CA LYS A 123 -18.29 15.10 -6.12
C LYS A 123 -16.96 14.37 -6.24
N GLY A 124 -16.09 14.86 -7.12
CA GLY A 124 -14.72 14.40 -7.22
C GLY A 124 -13.83 15.00 -6.12
N GLU A 125 -12.75 14.29 -5.81
CA GLU A 125 -11.70 14.82 -4.95
C GLU A 125 -10.81 15.82 -5.70
N ARG A 126 -9.99 16.59 -4.96
CA ARG A 126 -9.18 17.66 -5.53
C ARG A 126 -8.31 17.15 -6.70
N GLY A 127 -8.55 17.70 -7.89
CA GLY A 127 -7.79 17.38 -9.10
C GLY A 127 -8.24 16.11 -9.82
N GLN A 128 -9.21 15.38 -9.27
CA GLN A 128 -9.83 14.24 -9.93
C GLN A 128 -10.64 14.72 -11.14
N PRO A 129 -10.40 14.19 -12.35
CA PRO A 129 -11.22 14.48 -13.52
C PRO A 129 -12.60 13.83 -13.38
N ALA A 130 -13.64 14.50 -13.89
CA ALA A 130 -14.95 13.88 -14.04
C ALA A 130 -14.91 12.76 -15.09
N ASN A 131 -15.79 11.78 -14.93
CA ASN A 131 -16.07 10.78 -15.95
C ASN A 131 -16.64 11.44 -17.21
N PRO A 132 -16.62 10.76 -18.39
CA PRO A 132 -17.15 11.33 -19.64
C PRO A 132 -18.62 11.79 -19.58
N ASP A 133 -19.42 11.21 -18.69
CA ASP A 133 -20.82 11.57 -18.44
C ASP A 133 -21.00 12.69 -17.40
N GLY A 134 -19.90 13.28 -16.92
CA GLY A 134 -19.89 14.33 -15.90
C GLY A 134 -20.02 13.84 -14.46
N THR A 135 -20.13 12.53 -14.24
CA THR A 135 -20.17 11.93 -12.89
C THR A 135 -18.77 11.78 -12.29
N TYR A 136 -18.71 11.43 -11.00
CA TYR A 136 -17.46 11.02 -10.35
C TYR A 136 -17.60 9.62 -9.79
N SER A 137 -16.48 8.92 -9.72
CA SER A 137 -16.41 7.59 -9.12
C SER A 137 -15.03 7.32 -8.54
N VAL A 138 -14.97 6.42 -7.57
CA VAL A 138 -13.74 6.02 -6.89
C VAL A 138 -13.61 4.49 -6.87
N SER A 139 -12.38 3.97 -6.88
CA SER A 139 -12.08 2.54 -6.77
C SER A 139 -12.28 2.01 -5.35
N ARG A 140 -12.22 2.91 -4.36
CA ARG A 140 -12.14 2.59 -2.92
C ARG A 140 -11.06 1.58 -2.59
N GLN A 141 -9.98 1.57 -3.38
CA GLN A 141 -8.89 0.65 -3.14
C GLN A 141 -8.32 0.88 -1.74
N HIS A 142 -8.05 -0.20 -1.04
CA HIS A 142 -7.52 -0.20 0.31
C HIS A 142 -6.35 -1.18 0.39
N HIS A 143 -5.18 -0.65 0.78
CA HIS A 143 -3.90 -1.36 0.89
C HIS A 143 -3.31 -2.09 -0.31
N ASP A 144 -3.96 -3.05 -0.96
CA ASP A 144 -3.28 -3.89 -1.96
C ASP A 144 -4.07 -4.02 -3.26
N PHE A 145 -3.33 -4.25 -4.33
CA PHE A 145 -3.85 -4.52 -5.66
C PHE A 145 -2.78 -5.23 -6.49
N GLN A 146 -3.19 -6.07 -7.43
CA GLN A 146 -2.28 -6.84 -8.26
C GLN A 146 -2.69 -6.77 -9.72
N LEU A 147 -1.70 -6.82 -10.60
CA LEU A 147 -1.89 -7.04 -12.02
C LEU A 147 -1.71 -8.52 -12.33
N GLU A 148 -2.58 -9.07 -13.18
CA GLU A 148 -2.55 -10.48 -13.57
C GLU A 148 -1.14 -10.91 -14.01
N GLY A 149 -0.73 -12.09 -13.56
CA GLY A 149 0.61 -12.61 -13.83
C GLY A 149 1.72 -11.99 -12.97
N SER A 150 1.40 -11.11 -12.03
CA SER A 150 2.31 -10.61 -10.99
C SER A 150 1.63 -10.66 -9.61
N PRO A 151 1.77 -11.77 -8.86
CA PRO A 151 1.08 -11.95 -7.59
C PRO A 151 1.52 -10.97 -6.50
N THR A 152 2.76 -10.49 -6.52
CA THR A 152 3.32 -9.69 -5.41
C THR A 152 3.73 -8.26 -5.79
N GLY A 153 3.68 -7.91 -7.08
CA GLY A 153 4.01 -6.55 -7.54
C GLY A 153 5.50 -6.22 -7.64
N TYR A 154 6.38 -7.19 -7.41
CA TYR A 154 7.82 -7.08 -7.61
C TYR A 154 8.36 -8.25 -8.44
N TYR A 155 9.59 -8.12 -8.92
CA TYR A 155 10.24 -9.16 -9.71
C TYR A 155 10.31 -10.49 -8.96
N ALA A 156 9.76 -11.54 -9.56
CA ALA A 156 9.89 -12.92 -9.11
C ALA A 156 10.24 -13.82 -10.32
N PRO A 157 11.16 -14.79 -10.19
CA PRO A 157 11.51 -15.68 -11.29
C PRO A 157 10.28 -16.44 -11.83
N GLY A 158 10.12 -16.45 -13.16
CA GLY A 158 9.00 -17.13 -13.84
C GLY A 158 7.67 -16.37 -13.83
N VAL A 159 7.59 -15.24 -13.13
CA VAL A 159 6.41 -14.37 -13.07
C VAL A 159 6.50 -13.31 -14.17
N LYS A 160 5.41 -13.12 -14.92
CA LYS A 160 5.33 -12.15 -16.02
C LYS A 160 4.04 -11.34 -15.90
N PRO A 161 4.09 -10.06 -15.45
CA PRO A 161 2.92 -9.21 -15.40
C PRO A 161 2.33 -9.03 -16.80
N LYS A 162 1.00 -9.08 -16.89
CA LYS A 162 0.23 -8.77 -18.10
C LYS A 162 -0.34 -7.36 -17.97
N LEU A 163 0.30 -6.39 -18.63
CA LEU A 163 -0.08 -4.97 -18.53
C LEU A 163 -1.56 -4.70 -18.94
N ASP A 164 -2.10 -5.52 -19.86
CA ASP A 164 -3.49 -5.52 -20.30
C ASP A 164 -4.36 -6.60 -19.62
N GLY A 165 -3.84 -7.25 -18.57
CA GLY A 165 -4.52 -8.31 -17.83
C GLY A 165 -5.53 -7.79 -16.81
N LYS A 166 -6.06 -8.71 -16.00
CA LYS A 166 -6.99 -8.37 -14.91
C LYS A 166 -6.28 -7.59 -13.79
N MET A 167 -7.02 -6.75 -13.09
CA MET A 167 -6.60 -6.14 -11.82
C MET A 167 -7.35 -6.82 -10.67
N LEU A 168 -6.63 -7.37 -9.70
CA LEU A 168 -7.18 -7.75 -8.39
C LEU A 168 -7.07 -6.51 -7.50
N VAL A 169 -8.14 -6.13 -6.82
CA VAL A 169 -8.13 -4.95 -5.97
C VAL A 169 -8.77 -5.33 -4.64
N LEU A 170 -8.03 -5.07 -3.56
CA LEU A 170 -8.60 -5.02 -2.21
C LEU A 170 -9.17 -3.63 -2.00
N ALA A 171 -10.39 -3.55 -1.52
CA ALA A 171 -11.15 -2.33 -1.40
C ALA A 171 -12.13 -2.40 -0.25
N HIS A 172 -12.84 -1.30 -0.02
CA HIS A 172 -13.97 -1.28 0.90
C HIS A 172 -15.32 -1.21 0.19
N ASP A 173 -16.33 -1.71 0.88
CA ASP A 173 -17.73 -1.42 0.61
C ASP A 173 -18.51 -1.16 1.91
N ASN A 174 -19.64 -0.47 1.82
CA ASN A 174 -20.54 -0.28 2.97
C ASN A 174 -21.71 -1.25 2.89
N VAL A 175 -21.76 -2.18 3.84
CA VAL A 175 -22.79 -3.24 3.85
C VAL A 175 -23.52 -3.28 5.19
N SER A 176 -24.79 -3.67 5.17
CA SER A 176 -25.57 -3.93 6.38
C SER A 176 -25.60 -5.43 6.65
N ASN A 177 -25.04 -5.87 7.78
CA ASN A 177 -25.11 -7.27 8.20
C ASN A 177 -25.33 -7.37 9.73
N PRO A 178 -26.60 -7.40 10.19
CA PRO A 178 -26.96 -7.44 11.61
C PRO A 178 -26.42 -8.65 12.40
N LYS A 179 -25.94 -9.69 11.70
CA LYS A 179 -25.26 -10.83 12.32
C LYS A 179 -23.89 -10.46 12.88
N ILE A 180 -23.25 -9.45 12.29
CA ILE A 180 -21.93 -8.96 12.70
C ILE A 180 -22.10 -7.76 13.63
N ASN A 181 -22.78 -6.71 13.16
CA ASN A 181 -23.01 -5.47 13.91
C ASN A 181 -24.36 -4.84 13.48
N SER A 182 -25.04 -4.14 14.39
CA SER A 182 -26.30 -3.45 14.07
C SER A 182 -26.11 -2.15 13.28
N GLU A 183 -24.92 -1.56 13.33
CA GLU A 183 -24.53 -0.42 12.50
C GLU A 183 -24.03 -0.87 11.12
N VAL A 184 -23.93 0.07 10.17
CA VAL A 184 -23.35 -0.21 8.85
C VAL A 184 -21.87 -0.59 8.98
N LEU A 185 -21.44 -1.60 8.25
CA LEU A 185 -20.05 -2.06 8.23
C LEU A 185 -19.23 -1.25 7.23
N LEU A 186 -17.93 -1.11 7.52
CA LEU A 186 -16.91 -0.93 6.49
C LEU A 186 -16.38 -2.33 6.23
N ASP A 187 -16.79 -2.95 5.13
CA ASP A 187 -16.43 -4.33 4.80
C ASP A 187 -15.25 -4.35 3.84
N ASP A 188 -14.27 -5.21 4.12
CA ASP A 188 -13.27 -5.55 3.13
C ASP A 188 -13.88 -6.38 2.02
N VAL A 189 -13.69 -5.91 0.80
CA VAL A 189 -14.11 -6.57 -0.44
C VAL A 189 -12.91 -6.74 -1.35
N ILE A 190 -12.84 -7.90 -1.99
CA ILE A 190 -11.88 -8.15 -3.05
C ILE A 190 -12.66 -8.22 -4.35
N TYR A 191 -12.27 -7.42 -5.34
CA TYR A 191 -12.87 -7.49 -6.68
C TYR A 191 -11.81 -7.66 -7.76
N ILE A 192 -12.23 -8.26 -8.88
CA ILE A 192 -11.38 -8.43 -10.07
C ILE A 192 -11.99 -7.63 -11.21
N VAL A 193 -11.21 -6.72 -11.78
CA VAL A 193 -11.57 -5.91 -12.94
C VAL A 193 -10.87 -6.42 -14.18
N ASP A 194 -11.62 -6.67 -15.25
CA ASP A 194 -11.07 -7.07 -16.53
C ASP A 194 -10.50 -5.88 -17.33
N LYS A 195 -9.89 -6.16 -18.47
CA LYS A 195 -9.26 -5.14 -19.33
C LYS A 195 -10.22 -4.09 -19.89
N LYS A 196 -11.52 -4.35 -19.88
CA LYS A 196 -12.56 -3.43 -20.34
C LYS A 196 -13.03 -2.48 -19.23
N GLY A 197 -12.62 -2.75 -17.98
CA GLY A 197 -13.07 -2.00 -16.82
C GLY A 197 -14.29 -2.63 -16.14
N GLU A 198 -14.65 -3.86 -16.50
CA GLU A 198 -15.81 -4.55 -15.92
C GLU A 198 -15.38 -5.34 -14.68
N VAL A 199 -16.15 -5.24 -13.60
CA VAL A 199 -16.01 -6.12 -12.44
C VAL A 199 -16.55 -7.50 -12.81
N ILE A 200 -15.67 -8.49 -12.84
CA ILE A 200 -16.00 -9.87 -13.27
C ILE A 200 -16.08 -10.87 -12.13
N TRP A 201 -15.67 -10.46 -10.93
CA TRP A 201 -15.72 -11.29 -9.72
C TRP A 201 -15.60 -10.40 -8.48
N THR A 202 -16.29 -10.78 -7.41
CA THR A 202 -16.26 -10.13 -6.10
C THR A 202 -16.27 -11.16 -4.98
N TRP A 203 -15.68 -10.80 -3.86
CA TRP A 203 -15.74 -11.54 -2.60
C TRP A 203 -15.86 -10.57 -1.44
N TYR A 204 -16.87 -10.76 -0.61
CA TYR A 204 -17.19 -9.88 0.51
C TYR A 204 -16.90 -10.60 1.82
N ALA A 205 -16.07 -10.01 2.70
CA ALA A 205 -15.72 -10.66 3.96
C ALA A 205 -16.95 -10.97 4.83
N ASN A 206 -17.96 -10.08 4.84
CA ASN A 206 -19.12 -10.25 5.70
C ASN A 206 -19.96 -11.50 5.35
N GLU A 207 -19.98 -11.91 4.08
CA GLU A 207 -20.68 -13.11 3.61
C GLU A 207 -20.05 -14.40 4.16
N HIS A 208 -18.79 -14.30 4.58
CA HIS A 208 -17.99 -15.41 5.09
C HIS A 208 -17.81 -15.38 6.62
N PHE A 209 -18.58 -14.54 7.34
CA PHE A 209 -18.41 -14.33 8.79
C PHE A 209 -18.32 -15.62 9.63
N ASP A 210 -19.11 -16.64 9.32
CA ASP A 210 -19.09 -17.92 10.06
C ASP A 210 -17.86 -18.78 9.76
N GLN A 211 -17.22 -18.57 8.61
CA GLN A 211 -16.07 -19.37 8.16
C GLN A 211 -14.78 -18.97 8.87
N PHE A 212 -14.70 -17.75 9.41
CA PHE A 212 -13.55 -17.28 10.18
C PHE A 212 -13.38 -17.98 11.54
N GLY A 213 -14.39 -18.70 12.02
CA GLY A 213 -14.27 -19.46 13.27
C GLY A 213 -14.17 -18.60 14.53
N PHE A 214 -14.67 -17.35 14.51
CA PHE A 214 -14.68 -16.48 15.69
C PHE A 214 -15.40 -17.12 16.88
N SER A 215 -14.79 -17.02 18.05
CA SER A 215 -15.40 -17.45 19.32
C SER A 215 -16.58 -16.56 19.70
N GLY A 216 -17.47 -17.03 20.59
CA GLY A 216 -18.57 -16.22 21.13
C GLY A 216 -18.12 -14.86 21.70
N PRO A 217 -17.08 -14.81 22.56
CA PRO A 217 -16.52 -13.54 23.03
C PRO A 217 -16.01 -12.63 21.91
N ALA A 218 -15.35 -13.17 20.88
CA ALA A 218 -14.89 -12.38 19.74
C ALA A 218 -16.07 -11.79 18.94
N LYS A 219 -17.10 -12.59 18.67
CA LYS A 219 -18.33 -12.12 18.02
C LYS A 219 -19.02 -11.01 18.83
N ASN A 220 -19.03 -11.12 20.16
CA ASN A 220 -19.59 -10.08 21.03
C ASN A 220 -18.76 -8.79 21.00
N ALA A 221 -17.42 -8.88 20.96
CA ALA A 221 -16.55 -7.72 20.84
C ALA A 221 -16.75 -7.00 19.49
N ILE A 222 -16.78 -7.75 18.39
CA ILE A 222 -17.05 -7.21 17.05
C ILE A 222 -18.42 -6.51 17.00
N ARG A 223 -19.44 -7.12 17.60
CA ARG A 223 -20.80 -6.55 17.69
C ARG A 223 -20.85 -5.27 18.53
N ALA A 224 -19.93 -5.10 19.48
CA ALA A 224 -19.86 -3.93 20.34
C ALA A 224 -19.03 -2.77 19.75
N ASN A 225 -18.34 -2.98 18.62
CA ASN A 225 -17.66 -1.90 17.91
C ASN A 225 -18.68 -0.88 17.39
N THR A 226 -18.27 0.38 17.33
CA THR A 226 -19.09 1.49 16.84
C THR A 226 -18.54 2.03 15.54
N LYS A 227 -19.40 2.61 14.70
CA LYS A 227 -18.99 3.26 13.46
C LYS A 227 -17.97 4.35 13.73
N ARG A 228 -16.98 4.44 12.84
CA ARG A 228 -16.01 5.55 12.79
C ARG A 228 -16.07 6.22 11.43
N GLY A 229 -15.70 7.49 11.35
CA GLY A 229 -15.53 8.21 10.08
C GLY A 229 -16.83 8.77 9.47
N GLY A 230 -16.77 9.05 8.17
CA GLY A 230 -17.79 9.79 7.43
C GLY A 230 -18.91 8.93 6.87
N GLU A 231 -19.57 9.48 5.86
CA GLU A 231 -20.66 8.83 5.12
C GLU A 231 -20.26 7.45 4.59
N HIS A 232 -19.07 7.35 3.99
CA HIS A 232 -18.56 6.15 3.34
C HIS A 232 -17.77 5.25 4.30
N SER A 233 -17.75 5.60 5.58
CA SER A 233 -17.16 4.77 6.63
C SER A 233 -18.23 3.94 7.35
N GLY A 234 -17.79 3.01 8.20
CA GLY A 234 -18.66 2.10 8.94
C GLY A 234 -17.96 1.54 10.17
N VAL A 235 -18.53 0.47 10.72
CA VAL A 235 -17.85 -0.37 11.69
C VAL A 235 -16.78 -1.18 10.95
N ASP A 236 -15.52 -0.86 11.20
CA ASP A 236 -14.37 -1.67 10.83
C ASP A 236 -14.34 -2.92 11.73
N TRP A 237 -14.75 -4.05 11.16
CA TRP A 237 -15.03 -5.29 11.90
C TRP A 237 -14.02 -6.40 11.58
N LEU A 238 -13.42 -6.34 10.40
CA LEU A 238 -12.32 -7.13 9.89
C LEU A 238 -11.48 -6.18 9.02
N HIS A 239 -10.16 -6.31 9.08
CA HIS A 239 -9.22 -5.46 8.35
C HIS A 239 -8.21 -6.33 7.61
N ILE A 240 -8.21 -6.26 6.28
CA ILE A 240 -7.30 -6.96 5.37
C ILE A 240 -6.35 -5.91 4.79
N ASN A 241 -5.05 -6.22 4.79
CA ASN A 241 -4.03 -5.32 4.24
C ASN A 241 -3.35 -5.89 2.99
N CYS A 242 -3.58 -7.16 2.68
CA CYS A 242 -2.90 -7.84 1.59
C CYS A 242 -3.89 -8.75 0.88
N ALA A 243 -3.86 -8.73 -0.45
CA ALA A 243 -4.59 -9.68 -1.27
C ALA A 243 -3.79 -9.93 -2.53
N SER A 244 -3.36 -11.16 -2.71
CA SER A 244 -2.49 -11.55 -3.82
C SER A 244 -2.94 -12.88 -4.40
N TRP A 245 -2.87 -13.03 -5.72
CA TRP A 245 -2.93 -14.38 -6.29
C TRP A 245 -1.76 -15.20 -5.73
N LEU A 246 -1.99 -16.49 -5.50
CA LEU A 246 -0.94 -17.40 -5.05
C LEU A 246 0.16 -17.52 -6.12
N GLY A 247 -0.23 -17.50 -7.39
CA GLY A 247 0.66 -17.57 -8.54
C GLY A 247 1.29 -18.95 -8.75
N PRO A 248 2.15 -19.08 -9.79
CA PRO A 248 2.82 -20.33 -10.11
C PRO A 248 3.64 -20.85 -8.92
N ASN A 249 3.47 -22.13 -8.56
CA ASN A 249 4.16 -22.71 -7.42
C ASN A 249 4.36 -24.22 -7.55
N LYS A 250 5.45 -24.70 -6.93
CA LYS A 250 5.91 -26.10 -6.97
C LYS A 250 4.93 -27.12 -6.39
N TRP A 251 3.96 -26.70 -5.59
CA TRP A 251 3.01 -27.61 -4.94
C TRP A 251 1.90 -27.98 -5.91
N TYR A 252 1.37 -26.99 -6.62
CA TYR A 252 0.42 -27.23 -7.70
C TYR A 252 1.02 -28.03 -8.84
N ASP A 253 2.28 -27.74 -9.21
CA ASP A 253 3.01 -28.49 -10.25
C ASP A 253 3.17 -29.98 -9.89
N LYS A 254 3.12 -30.32 -8.59
CA LYS A 254 3.15 -31.70 -8.07
C LYS A 254 1.77 -32.32 -7.88
N GLY A 255 0.71 -31.63 -8.30
CA GLY A 255 -0.68 -32.12 -8.28
C GLY A 255 -1.49 -31.72 -7.04
N ASP A 256 -0.95 -30.93 -6.10
CA ASP A 256 -1.72 -30.46 -4.94
C ASP A 256 -2.62 -29.28 -5.32
N LYS A 257 -3.88 -29.58 -5.63
CA LYS A 257 -4.88 -28.60 -6.08
C LYS A 257 -5.22 -27.51 -5.06
N ARG A 258 -4.87 -27.67 -3.78
CA ARG A 258 -5.07 -26.63 -2.75
C ARG A 258 -4.22 -25.39 -3.01
N PHE A 259 -3.13 -25.54 -3.78
CA PHE A 259 -2.24 -24.46 -4.17
C PHE A 259 -2.51 -23.97 -5.59
N HIS A 260 -3.76 -24.01 -6.06
CA HIS A 260 -4.09 -23.51 -7.39
C HIS A 260 -3.60 -22.06 -7.57
N PRO A 261 -2.89 -21.71 -8.66
CA PRO A 261 -2.30 -20.37 -8.85
C PRO A 261 -3.29 -19.21 -8.77
N ASP A 262 -4.54 -19.48 -9.15
CA ASP A 262 -5.62 -18.48 -9.13
C ASP A 262 -6.28 -18.30 -7.74
N ASN A 263 -5.89 -19.10 -6.73
CA ASN A 263 -6.31 -18.86 -5.35
C ASN A 263 -5.76 -17.50 -4.89
N ILE A 264 -6.49 -16.84 -4.00
CA ILE A 264 -6.09 -15.56 -3.39
C ILE A 264 -5.64 -15.82 -1.95
N ILE A 265 -4.55 -15.18 -1.53
CA ILE A 265 -3.96 -15.22 -0.18
C ILE A 265 -3.72 -13.81 0.36
#